data_AF-A0A8S9NCI5-F1
#
_entry.id   AF-A0A8S9NCI5-F1
#
_cell.length_a   1.000
_cell.length_b   1.000
_cell.length_c   1.000
_cell.angle_alpha   90.00
_cell.angle_beta   90.00
_cell.angle_gamma   90.00
#
_symmetry.space_group_name_H-M   'P 1'
#
loop_
_entity.id
_entity.type
_entity.pdbx_description
1 polymer ?
#
loop_
_entity_poly.entity_id
_entity_poly.type
_entity_poly.pdbx_seq_one_letter_code
_entity_poly.pdbx_strand_id
1 'polypeptide(L)'
;MNHLSHLEQDYSEFVEYDPSGRYGRYSEVLGKGSSKTVYRGFDEYEGIEVAWNQVKLYDFLQSPQELERLYCEIHLLKTLKHKSIMKFYTSWVDTKNRNINFITEMFTSGNLRQYRLKHKRVNIRAVKHWCRQILRGLHYLHTHDPPVIHRDLKCDNIFVNGNQGEVKIGDLGLAAILQNSHAARCVGTPEFMAPEVYEEEYNELVDIYSFGMCVLEMGKKPDSLDKVKDHEVRGFIEKCLASASLRLSARELLNDHFLCNDESESKTKENYFDHTHYSNGYYIHNNVNQWAYNGNETVELHGTEVFEFQEGDHEDCAEEYNKKFDNVHISITGKRRDNGDGLFLRLRIADKEGLVRNIYFPFDMETDTAISVAREMVEELEMDDCDVTNIADMIDGEIASLIPEIRPREMHGRFDEITSELKHTDEEEAFSCRASNVIH
;
A
#
# COMPACT_ATOMS: atom_id res chain seq x y z
N MET A 1 30.71 -42.72 -41.46
CA MET A 1 29.72 -41.89 -42.18
C MET A 1 28.35 -42.45 -41.90
N ASN A 2 27.43 -41.56 -41.52
CA ASN A 2 25.98 -41.73 -41.38
C ASN A 2 25.47 -42.50 -40.15
N HIS A 3 25.36 -41.78 -39.02
CA HIS A 3 24.30 -42.03 -38.02
C HIS A 3 23.89 -40.77 -37.22
N LEU A 4 24.16 -39.56 -37.74
CA LEU A 4 23.87 -38.28 -37.06
C LEU A 4 22.73 -37.48 -37.73
N SER A 5 21.84 -38.12 -38.48
CA SER A 5 20.85 -37.42 -39.33
C SER A 5 19.38 -37.67 -38.95
N HIS A 6 19.06 -37.97 -37.69
CA HIS A 6 17.66 -38.16 -37.25
C HIS A 6 17.38 -37.70 -35.80
N LEU A 7 17.94 -36.56 -35.37
CA LEU A 7 17.54 -35.88 -34.12
C LEU A 7 17.00 -34.46 -34.34
N GLU A 8 16.82 -34.04 -35.60
CA GLU A 8 16.29 -32.71 -35.92
C GLU A 8 14.86 -32.83 -36.42
N GLN A 9 13.91 -33.03 -35.51
CA GLN A 9 12.51 -32.65 -35.70
C GLN A 9 11.76 -32.74 -34.36
N ASP A 10 11.14 -31.62 -33.98
CA ASP A 10 10.20 -31.39 -32.85
C ASP A 10 10.72 -30.83 -31.50
N TYR A 11 11.64 -29.86 -31.52
CA TYR A 11 12.06 -29.10 -30.32
C TYR A 11 11.55 -27.65 -30.25
N SER A 12 10.34 -27.33 -30.74
CA SER A 12 9.77 -26.01 -30.39
C SER A 12 9.03 -26.11 -29.06
N GLU A 13 9.78 -26.21 -27.95
CA GLU A 13 9.23 -26.09 -26.59
C GLU A 13 8.61 -24.70 -26.37
N PHE A 14 9.10 -23.70 -27.12
CA PHE A 14 8.57 -22.34 -27.13
C PHE A 14 7.31 -22.22 -27.98
N VAL A 15 6.30 -21.57 -27.41
CA VAL A 15 5.01 -21.29 -28.05
C VAL A 15 4.97 -19.95 -28.77
N GLU A 16 5.93 -19.05 -28.49
CA GLU A 16 6.05 -17.72 -29.07
C GLU A 16 7.50 -17.26 -28.97
N TYR A 17 7.95 -16.44 -29.94
CA TYR A 17 9.26 -15.80 -29.93
C TYR A 17 9.11 -14.29 -30.03
N ASP A 18 10.07 -13.55 -29.47
CA ASP A 18 10.13 -12.11 -29.68
C ASP A 18 10.53 -11.77 -31.13
N PRO A 19 10.32 -10.53 -31.61
CA PRO A 19 10.61 -10.14 -32.98
C PRO A 19 12.08 -10.33 -33.42
N SER A 20 13.02 -10.35 -32.47
CA SER A 20 14.43 -10.61 -32.76
C SER A 20 14.78 -12.10 -32.82
N GLY A 21 13.91 -12.98 -32.33
CA GLY A 21 14.15 -14.41 -32.20
C GLY A 21 15.18 -14.77 -31.12
N ARG A 22 15.42 -13.89 -30.14
CA ARG A 22 16.34 -14.12 -29.01
C ARG A 22 15.64 -14.72 -27.80
N TYR A 23 14.40 -14.29 -27.55
CA TYR A 23 13.63 -14.72 -26.39
C TYR A 23 12.52 -15.67 -26.84
N GLY A 24 12.50 -16.85 -26.24
CA GLY A 24 11.41 -17.82 -26.40
C GLY A 24 10.49 -17.80 -25.17
N ARG A 25 9.18 -17.88 -25.41
CA ARG A 25 8.15 -17.98 -24.34
C ARG A 25 7.64 -19.41 -24.22
N TYR A 26 7.55 -19.92 -23.00
CA TYR A 26 6.89 -21.20 -22.69
C TYR A 26 5.38 -21.01 -22.46
N SER A 27 4.62 -22.11 -22.44
CA SER A 27 3.19 -22.09 -22.09
C SER A 27 2.95 -21.88 -20.58
N GLU A 28 3.98 -22.05 -19.75
CA GLU A 28 3.92 -21.94 -18.29
C GLU A 28 3.63 -20.50 -17.83
N VAL A 29 2.51 -20.32 -17.12
CA VAL A 29 2.12 -19.06 -16.49
C VAL A 29 2.72 -19.01 -15.09
N LEU A 30 3.51 -17.97 -14.82
CA LEU A 30 4.12 -17.71 -13.51
C LEU A 30 3.19 -16.90 -12.60
N GLY A 31 2.35 -16.04 -13.19
CA GLY A 31 1.41 -15.22 -12.45
C GLY A 31 0.45 -14.47 -13.37
N LYS A 32 -0.73 -14.12 -12.84
CA LYS A 32 -1.73 -13.32 -13.53
C LYS A 32 -2.17 -12.19 -12.61
N GLY A 33 -1.83 -10.96 -12.98
CA GLY A 33 -2.32 -9.75 -12.32
C GLY A 33 -3.60 -9.23 -12.97
N SER A 34 -4.08 -8.07 -12.50
CA SER A 34 -5.22 -7.35 -13.08
C SER A 34 -4.95 -6.99 -14.55
N SER A 35 -3.75 -6.46 -14.83
CA SER A 35 -3.43 -5.86 -16.14
C SER A 35 -2.48 -6.71 -16.98
N LYS A 36 -1.77 -7.69 -16.41
CA LYS A 36 -0.74 -8.48 -17.13
C LYS A 36 -0.72 -9.95 -16.75
N THR A 37 -0.40 -10.80 -17.73
CA THR A 37 -0.06 -12.21 -17.51
C THR A 37 1.43 -12.40 -17.68
N VAL A 38 2.08 -13.03 -16.70
CA VAL A 38 3.52 -13.31 -16.69
C VAL A 38 3.74 -14.77 -17.01
N TYR A 39 4.51 -15.03 -18.06
CA TYR A 39 4.92 -16.35 -18.50
C TYR A 39 6.40 -16.58 -18.23
N ARG A 40 6.78 -17.85 -18.16
CA ARG A 40 8.19 -18.23 -18.21
C ARG A 40 8.72 -18.01 -19.61
N GLY A 41 9.89 -17.41 -19.72
CA GLY A 41 10.62 -17.28 -20.96
C GLY A 41 12.10 -17.60 -20.78
N PHE A 42 12.82 -17.66 -21.89
CA PHE A 42 14.25 -17.95 -21.92
C PHE A 42 14.96 -17.01 -22.90
N ASP A 43 16.08 -16.47 -22.46
CA ASP A 43 17.01 -15.73 -23.31
C ASP A 43 18.04 -16.72 -23.89
N GLU A 44 17.93 -17.02 -25.18
CA GLU A 44 18.81 -18.00 -25.85
C GLU A 44 20.25 -17.49 -26.01
N TYR A 45 20.50 -16.19 -25.88
CA TYR A 45 21.84 -15.63 -26.03
C TYR A 45 22.65 -15.72 -24.73
N GLU A 46 22.03 -15.35 -23.61
CA GLU A 46 22.69 -15.34 -22.29
C GLU A 46 22.47 -16.66 -21.54
N GLY A 47 21.54 -17.51 -21.98
CA GLY A 47 21.22 -18.78 -21.35
C GLY A 47 20.52 -18.64 -20.00
N ILE A 48 19.71 -17.58 -19.83
CA ILE A 48 19.03 -17.27 -18.55
C ILE A 48 17.51 -17.32 -18.70
N GLU A 49 16.85 -17.70 -17.61
CA GLU A 49 15.39 -17.60 -17.51
C GLU A 49 14.96 -16.14 -17.33
N VAL A 50 13.86 -15.78 -17.98
CA VAL A 50 13.30 -14.42 -17.96
C VAL A 50 11.79 -14.47 -17.72
N ALA A 51 11.25 -13.37 -17.21
CA ALA A 51 9.82 -13.18 -17.07
C ALA A 51 9.29 -12.51 -18.35
N TRP A 52 8.40 -13.20 -19.05
CA TRP A 52 7.72 -12.69 -20.22
C TRP A 52 6.37 -12.11 -19.79
N ASN A 53 6.29 -10.79 -19.73
CA ASN A 53 5.07 -10.09 -19.38
C ASN A 53 4.27 -9.81 -20.65
N GLN A 54 3.02 -10.27 -20.71
CA GLN A 54 2.12 -10.07 -21.83
C GLN A 54 0.84 -9.38 -21.35
N VAL A 55 0.46 -8.35 -22.09
CA VAL A 55 -0.70 -7.50 -21.82
C VAL A 55 -1.57 -7.43 -23.06
N LYS A 56 -2.87 -7.74 -22.95
CA LYS A 56 -3.79 -7.68 -24.08
C LYS A 56 -4.37 -6.28 -24.20
N LEU A 57 -4.21 -5.64 -25.35
CA LEU A 57 -4.67 -4.26 -25.57
C LEU A 57 -6.19 -4.09 -25.43
N TYR A 58 -6.97 -5.13 -25.69
CA TYR A 58 -8.43 -5.06 -25.61
C TYR A 58 -8.94 -4.89 -24.16
N ASP A 59 -8.16 -5.33 -23.18
CA ASP A 59 -8.51 -5.24 -21.76
C ASP A 59 -8.51 -3.76 -21.28
N PHE A 60 -7.87 -2.85 -22.02
CA PHE A 60 -7.72 -1.43 -21.67
C PHE A 60 -8.67 -0.51 -22.42
N LEU A 61 -9.55 -1.04 -23.28
CA LEU A 61 -10.54 -0.21 -23.99
C LEU A 61 -11.54 0.45 -23.04
N GLN A 62 -11.60 0.02 -21.77
CA GLN A 62 -12.43 0.60 -20.73
C GLN A 62 -11.66 1.42 -19.68
N SER A 63 -10.32 1.44 -19.71
CA SER A 63 -9.49 2.12 -18.70
C SER A 63 -8.22 2.73 -19.30
N PRO A 64 -8.30 3.98 -19.83
CA PRO A 64 -7.13 4.72 -20.30
C PRO A 64 -6.02 4.88 -19.24
N GLN A 65 -6.40 4.97 -17.97
CA GLN A 65 -5.50 5.16 -16.83
C GLN A 65 -4.62 3.92 -16.61
N GLU A 66 -5.16 2.71 -16.75
CA GLU A 66 -4.37 1.49 -16.65
C GLU A 66 -3.34 1.35 -17.79
N LEU A 67 -3.70 1.82 -18.98
CA LEU A 67 -2.79 1.82 -20.12
C LEU A 67 -1.65 2.82 -19.92
N GLU A 68 -1.95 4.00 -19.38
CA GLU A 68 -0.94 4.99 -19.00
C GLU A 68 0.02 4.42 -17.94
N ARG A 69 -0.51 3.77 -16.88
CA ARG A 69 0.30 3.10 -15.85
C ARG A 69 1.25 2.07 -16.46
N LEU A 70 0.78 1.24 -17.40
CA LEU A 70 1.61 0.27 -18.11
C LEU A 70 2.73 0.94 -18.93
N TYR A 71 2.42 2.01 -19.67
CA TYR A 71 3.43 2.74 -20.43
C TYR A 71 4.47 3.39 -19.53
N CYS A 72 4.05 3.96 -18.41
CA CYS A 72 4.93 4.51 -17.38
C CYS A 72 5.84 3.43 -16.80
N GLU A 73 5.30 2.26 -16.43
CA GLU A 73 6.07 1.11 -15.92
C GLU A 73 7.19 0.74 -16.91
N ILE A 74 6.83 0.47 -18.17
CA ILE A 74 7.77 0.05 -19.21
C ILE A 74 8.80 1.16 -19.50
N HIS A 75 8.37 2.43 -19.54
CA HIS A 75 9.26 3.54 -19.85
C HIS A 75 10.29 3.77 -18.75
N LEU A 76 9.88 3.77 -17.48
CA LEU A 76 10.79 3.92 -16.35
C LEU A 76 11.73 2.71 -16.23
N LEU A 77 11.20 1.49 -16.28
CA LEU A 77 12.03 0.29 -16.18
C LEU A 77 13.15 0.22 -17.25
N LYS A 78 12.91 0.76 -18.46
CA LYS A 78 13.94 0.87 -19.50
C LYS A 78 15.14 1.75 -19.12
N THR A 79 14.91 2.81 -18.35
CA THR A 79 15.95 3.80 -18.03
C THR A 79 16.72 3.44 -16.77
N LEU A 80 16.10 2.70 -15.85
CA LEU A 80 16.65 2.36 -14.55
C LEU A 80 17.65 1.21 -14.62
N LYS A 81 18.81 1.38 -13.97
CA LYS A 81 19.88 0.38 -13.89
C LYS A 81 20.51 0.35 -12.50
N HIS A 82 20.00 -0.52 -11.65
CA HIS A 82 20.50 -0.65 -10.28
C HIS A 82 20.31 -2.08 -9.74
N LYS A 83 21.18 -2.52 -8.82
CA LYS A 83 21.16 -3.90 -8.29
C LYS A 83 19.88 -4.24 -7.51
N SER A 84 19.29 -3.24 -6.85
CA SER A 84 18.04 -3.40 -6.08
C SER A 84 16.79 -2.96 -6.84
N ILE A 85 16.87 -2.74 -8.15
CA ILE A 85 15.72 -2.45 -9.02
C ILE A 85 15.60 -3.58 -10.04
N MET A 86 14.38 -4.01 -10.34
CA MET A 86 14.11 -5.05 -11.33
C MET A 86 14.74 -4.71 -12.68
N LYS A 87 15.51 -5.64 -13.24
CA LYS A 87 16.13 -5.43 -14.55
C LYS A 87 15.10 -5.60 -15.66
N PHE A 88 15.07 -4.63 -16.57
CA PHE A 88 14.33 -4.67 -17.81
C PHE A 88 15.27 -5.04 -18.97
N TYR A 89 14.77 -5.90 -19.88
CA TYR A 89 15.54 -6.35 -21.04
C TYR A 89 15.04 -5.71 -22.33
N THR A 90 13.75 -5.87 -22.65
CA THR A 90 13.17 -5.36 -23.91
C THR A 90 11.64 -5.29 -23.85
N SER A 91 11.00 -4.61 -24.80
CA SER A 91 9.54 -4.61 -25.02
C SER A 91 9.22 -4.44 -26.50
N TRP A 92 8.07 -4.96 -26.93
CA TRP A 92 7.52 -4.71 -28.26
C TRP A 92 5.99 -4.79 -28.25
N VAL A 93 5.40 -4.30 -29.33
CA VAL A 93 3.96 -4.42 -29.59
C VAL A 93 3.76 -5.51 -30.65
N ASP A 94 2.98 -6.54 -30.31
CA ASP A 94 2.49 -7.53 -31.25
C ASP A 94 1.14 -7.06 -31.82
N THR A 95 1.19 -6.49 -33.02
CA THR A 95 0.00 -5.98 -33.71
C THR A 95 -0.93 -7.09 -34.20
N LYS A 96 -0.42 -8.32 -34.41
CA LYS A 96 -1.22 -9.45 -34.90
C LYS A 96 -2.14 -9.97 -33.79
N ASN A 97 -1.58 -10.19 -32.60
CA ASN A 97 -2.33 -10.67 -31.45
C ASN A 97 -2.86 -9.53 -30.57
N ARG A 98 -2.56 -8.27 -30.91
CA ARG A 98 -2.91 -7.06 -30.16
C ARG A 98 -2.43 -7.10 -28.71
N ASN A 99 -1.17 -7.48 -28.54
CA ASN A 99 -0.54 -7.57 -27.23
C ASN A 99 0.63 -6.58 -27.11
N ILE A 100 0.85 -6.06 -25.91
CA ILE A 100 2.14 -5.48 -25.52
C ILE A 100 2.90 -6.57 -24.77
N ASN A 101 4.14 -6.84 -25.18
CA ASN A 101 5.03 -7.78 -24.52
C ASN A 101 6.27 -7.05 -23.99
N PHE A 102 6.76 -7.47 -22.83
CA PHE A 102 8.02 -6.98 -22.29
C PHE A 102 8.71 -8.00 -21.40
N ILE A 103 10.04 -7.98 -21.42
CA ILE A 103 10.90 -8.96 -20.76
C ILE A 103 11.60 -8.33 -19.57
N THR A 104 11.46 -8.96 -18.41
CA THR A 104 12.11 -8.57 -17.16
C THR A 104 12.85 -9.74 -16.54
N GLU A 105 13.64 -9.46 -15.52
CA GLU A 105 14.25 -10.50 -14.69
C GLU A 105 13.19 -11.39 -14.02
N MET A 106 13.49 -12.70 -13.98
CA MET A 106 12.61 -13.69 -13.37
C MET A 106 12.98 -13.94 -11.90
N PHE A 107 11.95 -14.03 -11.05
CA PHE A 107 12.11 -14.34 -9.63
C PHE A 107 11.35 -15.61 -9.27
N THR A 108 12.10 -16.69 -9.05
CA THR A 108 11.53 -18.01 -8.70
C THR A 108 11.10 -18.11 -7.25
N SER A 109 11.56 -17.20 -6.38
CA SER A 109 11.20 -17.19 -4.95
C SER A 109 9.97 -16.34 -4.64
N GLY A 110 9.33 -15.75 -5.66
CA GLY A 110 8.17 -14.89 -5.50
C GLY A 110 8.48 -13.52 -4.92
N ASN A 111 7.45 -12.86 -4.41
CA ASN A 111 7.57 -11.56 -3.74
C ASN A 111 7.90 -11.71 -2.25
N LEU A 112 8.27 -10.60 -1.61
CA LEU A 112 8.76 -10.56 -0.23
C LEU A 112 7.68 -11.00 0.77
N ARG A 113 6.41 -10.65 0.52
CA ARG A 113 5.26 -11.10 1.32
C ARG A 113 5.15 -12.63 1.29
N GLN A 114 5.09 -13.21 0.10
CA GLN A 114 5.03 -14.66 -0.10
C GLN A 114 6.24 -15.36 0.51
N TYR A 115 7.44 -14.81 0.30
CA TYR A 115 8.69 -15.37 0.82
C TYR A 115 8.69 -15.38 2.35
N ARG A 116 8.19 -14.30 2.99
CA ARG A 116 8.10 -14.21 4.45
C ARG A 116 7.06 -15.16 5.03
N LEU A 117 5.92 -15.31 4.36
CA LEU A 117 4.87 -16.28 4.74
C LEU A 117 5.40 -17.73 4.68
N LYS A 118 6.14 -18.05 3.62
CA LYS A 118 6.78 -19.37 3.44
C LYS A 118 7.84 -19.64 4.50
N HIS A 119 8.71 -18.67 4.78
CA HIS A 119 9.83 -18.83 5.71
C HIS A 119 9.56 -18.14 7.03
N LYS A 120 8.80 -18.75 7.94
CA LYS A 120 8.38 -18.11 9.22
C LYS A 120 9.53 -17.69 10.14
N ARG A 121 10.64 -18.41 10.14
CA ARG A 121 11.84 -18.11 10.96
C ARG A 121 12.92 -17.47 10.10
N VAL A 122 12.95 -16.14 10.05
CA VAL A 122 14.02 -15.36 9.41
C VAL A 122 14.85 -14.70 10.50
N ASN A 123 16.17 -14.77 10.37
CA ASN A 123 17.09 -14.09 11.27
C ASN A 123 17.07 -12.58 11.00
N ILE A 124 17.13 -11.76 12.06
CA ILE A 124 17.16 -10.29 11.95
C ILE A 124 18.25 -9.78 11.01
N ARG A 125 19.40 -10.46 10.92
CA ARG A 125 20.49 -10.12 9.98
C ARG A 125 20.04 -10.17 8.52
N ALA A 126 19.17 -11.13 8.17
CA ALA A 126 18.60 -11.22 6.82
C ALA A 126 17.58 -10.09 6.58
N VAL A 127 16.74 -9.76 7.57
CA VAL A 127 15.82 -8.62 7.48
C VAL A 127 16.59 -7.31 7.28
N LYS A 128 17.62 -7.05 8.11
CA LYS A 128 18.53 -5.90 7.94
C LYS A 128 19.20 -5.89 6.56
N HIS A 129 19.53 -7.07 6.02
CA HIS A 129 20.10 -7.18 4.67
C HIS A 129 19.12 -6.79 3.57
N TRP A 130 17.86 -7.22 3.66
CA TRP A 130 16.82 -6.81 2.74
C TRP A 130 16.51 -5.31 2.88
N CYS A 131 16.42 -4.78 4.10
CA CYS A 131 16.25 -3.35 4.36
C CYS A 131 17.34 -2.50 3.66
N ARG A 132 18.62 -2.89 3.81
CA ARG A 132 19.73 -2.19 3.13
C ARG A 132 19.60 -2.23 1.61
N GLN A 133 19.15 -3.34 1.04
CA GLN A 133 18.97 -3.46 -0.40
C GLN A 133 17.82 -2.57 -0.89
N ILE A 134 16.67 -2.60 -0.22
CA ILE A 134 15.49 -1.78 -0.56
C ILE A 134 15.85 -0.29 -0.45
N LEU A 135 16.46 0.14 0.65
CA LEU A 135 16.87 1.54 0.83
C LEU A 135 17.89 2.01 -0.21
N ARG A 136 18.81 1.15 -0.65
CA ARG A 136 19.72 1.47 -1.78
C ARG A 136 18.93 1.66 -3.08
N GLY A 137 17.89 0.86 -3.31
CA GLY A 137 16.99 1.01 -4.45
C GLY A 137 16.22 2.33 -4.40
N LEU A 138 15.62 2.66 -3.25
CA LEU A 138 14.91 3.92 -3.05
C LEU A 138 15.84 5.13 -3.19
N HIS A 139 17.01 5.09 -2.56
CA HIS A 139 18.01 6.15 -2.71
C HIS A 139 18.41 6.35 -4.17
N TYR A 140 18.57 5.28 -4.94
CA TYR A 140 18.82 5.37 -6.38
C TYR A 140 17.68 6.07 -7.12
N LEU A 141 16.41 5.71 -6.87
CA LEU A 141 15.25 6.37 -7.49
C LEU A 141 15.16 7.86 -7.11
N HIS A 142 15.29 8.16 -5.82
CA HIS A 142 15.14 9.50 -5.25
C HIS A 142 16.26 10.48 -5.66
N THR A 143 17.41 9.97 -6.08
CA THR A 143 18.54 10.79 -6.56
C THR A 143 18.56 11.02 -8.07
N HIS A 144 17.54 10.54 -8.80
CA HIS A 144 17.38 10.92 -10.20
C HIS A 144 17.09 12.43 -10.31
N ASP A 145 17.39 12.99 -11.47
CA ASP A 145 17.06 14.36 -11.83
C ASP A 145 16.16 14.34 -13.07
N PRO A 146 14.84 14.51 -12.91
CA PRO A 146 14.11 14.76 -11.65
C PRO A 146 13.93 13.49 -10.79
N PRO A 147 13.65 13.62 -9.47
CA PRO A 147 13.45 12.47 -8.59
C PRO A 147 12.32 11.55 -9.05
N VAL A 148 12.52 10.25 -8.92
CA VAL A 148 11.50 9.23 -9.21
C VAL A 148 10.92 8.73 -7.88
N ILE A 149 9.61 8.87 -7.70
CA ILE A 149 8.87 8.39 -6.53
C ILE A 149 8.12 7.12 -6.92
N HIS A 150 8.24 6.05 -6.13
CA HIS A 150 7.63 4.76 -6.42
C HIS A 150 6.10 4.77 -6.22
N ARG A 151 5.61 5.36 -5.13
CA ARG A 151 4.19 5.55 -4.74
C ARG A 151 3.36 4.30 -4.42
N ASP A 152 3.77 3.11 -4.86
CA ASP A 152 3.14 1.84 -4.46
C ASP A 152 4.16 0.83 -3.92
N LEU A 153 5.06 1.27 -3.04
CA LEU A 153 6.04 0.37 -2.44
C LEU A 153 5.34 -0.52 -1.39
N LYS A 154 5.36 -1.83 -1.60
CA LYS A 154 4.80 -2.84 -0.67
C LYS A 154 5.54 -4.16 -0.81
N CYS A 155 5.37 -5.06 0.16
CA CYS A 155 6.00 -6.38 0.12
C CYS A 155 5.59 -7.23 -1.11
N ASP A 156 4.45 -6.93 -1.75
CA ASP A 156 4.03 -7.58 -3.00
C ASP A 156 4.83 -7.12 -4.23
N ASN A 157 5.37 -5.89 -4.19
CA ASN A 157 6.12 -5.26 -5.29
C ASN A 157 7.65 -5.37 -5.09
N ILE A 158 8.09 -6.08 -4.04
CA ILE A 158 9.51 -6.37 -3.79
C ILE A 158 9.74 -7.86 -4.05
N PHE A 159 10.61 -8.17 -5.00
CA PHE A 159 10.86 -9.54 -5.45
C PHE A 159 12.12 -10.11 -4.82
N VAL A 160 12.11 -11.41 -4.53
CA VAL A 160 13.19 -12.10 -3.82
C VAL A 160 13.93 -13.07 -4.75
N ASN A 161 15.25 -13.03 -4.73
CA ASN A 161 16.11 -14.09 -5.23
C ASN A 161 16.67 -14.89 -4.04
N GLY A 162 15.96 -15.95 -3.67
CA GLY A 162 16.21 -16.72 -2.45
C GLY A 162 17.58 -17.40 -2.42
N ASN A 163 18.16 -17.71 -3.58
CA ASN A 163 19.47 -18.35 -3.67
C ASN A 163 20.62 -17.39 -3.33
N GLN A 164 20.42 -16.10 -3.57
CA GLN A 164 21.43 -15.05 -3.33
C GLN A 164 21.09 -14.18 -2.13
N GLY A 165 19.89 -14.33 -1.55
CA GLY A 165 19.40 -13.45 -0.49
C GLY A 165 19.17 -12.02 -0.96
N GLU A 166 19.01 -11.82 -2.26
CA GLU A 166 18.84 -10.52 -2.89
C GLU A 166 17.37 -10.14 -3.00
N VAL A 167 17.08 -8.84 -2.89
CA VAL A 167 15.74 -8.28 -3.10
C VAL A 167 15.79 -7.12 -4.08
N LYS A 168 14.77 -7.04 -4.95
CA LYS A 168 14.66 -6.00 -5.97
C LYS A 168 13.26 -5.39 -5.98
N ILE A 169 13.21 -4.07 -6.04
CA ILE A 169 11.97 -3.31 -6.18
C ILE A 169 11.49 -3.44 -7.64
N GLY A 170 10.21 -3.75 -7.83
CA GLY A 170 9.55 -3.79 -9.12
C GLY A 170 8.19 -3.08 -9.06
N ASP A 171 7.44 -3.18 -10.15
CA ASP A 171 6.13 -2.55 -10.34
C ASP A 171 6.11 -1.02 -10.13
N LEU A 172 6.60 -0.32 -11.15
CA LEU A 172 6.65 1.14 -11.22
C LEU A 172 5.45 1.74 -11.96
N GLY A 173 4.34 1.00 -12.09
CA GLY A 173 3.16 1.46 -12.85
C GLY A 173 2.51 2.71 -12.26
N LEU A 174 2.67 2.90 -10.95
CA LEU A 174 2.25 4.11 -10.24
C LEU A 174 3.39 5.09 -10.00
N ALA A 175 4.60 4.88 -10.48
CA ALA A 175 5.70 5.80 -10.20
C ALA A 175 5.49 7.17 -10.88
N ALA A 176 6.05 8.23 -10.30
CA ALA A 176 6.02 9.60 -10.84
C ALA A 176 7.41 10.21 -10.88
N ILE A 177 7.65 11.04 -11.90
CA ILE A 177 8.81 11.91 -12.00
C ILE A 177 8.37 13.28 -11.47
N LEU A 178 8.96 13.75 -10.37
CA LEU A 178 8.56 15.00 -9.74
C LEU A 178 9.12 16.20 -10.53
N GLN A 179 8.33 16.79 -11.42
CA GLN A 179 8.66 18.03 -12.15
C GLN A 179 7.68 19.15 -11.77
N ASN A 180 7.92 19.91 -10.70
CA ASN A 180 7.23 21.19 -10.35
C ASN A 180 5.72 21.30 -10.70
N SER A 181 4.97 20.20 -10.64
CA SER A 181 3.57 20.15 -11.08
C SER A 181 2.73 19.61 -9.94
N HIS A 182 1.83 20.47 -9.47
CA HIS A 182 0.82 20.29 -8.42
C HIS A 182 -0.26 19.24 -8.78
N ALA A 183 0.12 18.10 -9.36
CA ALA A 183 -0.82 17.09 -9.86
C ALA A 183 -0.44 15.67 -9.40
N ALA A 184 0.08 15.55 -8.17
CA ALA A 184 0.36 14.26 -7.59
C ALA A 184 -0.95 13.66 -7.04
N ARG A 185 -1.73 13.02 -7.91
CA ARG A 185 -2.96 12.30 -7.51
C ARG A 185 -2.68 11.32 -6.37
N CYS A 186 -3.63 11.21 -5.44
CA CYS A 186 -3.65 10.18 -4.40
C CYS A 186 -3.78 8.79 -5.04
N VAL A 187 -2.67 8.04 -5.07
CA VAL A 187 -2.58 6.69 -5.65
C VAL A 187 -1.70 5.81 -4.77
N GLY A 188 -2.00 4.52 -4.73
CA GLY A 188 -1.24 3.53 -3.95
C GLY A 188 -2.15 2.56 -3.22
N THR A 189 -1.55 1.72 -2.38
CA THR A 189 -2.27 0.79 -1.50
C THR A 189 -2.47 1.43 -0.12
N PRO A 190 -3.72 1.67 0.34
CA PRO A 190 -3.99 2.48 1.54
C PRO A 190 -3.20 2.07 2.80
N GLU A 191 -3.01 0.78 3.03
CA GLU A 191 -2.28 0.30 4.22
C GLU A 191 -0.78 0.66 4.23
N PHE A 192 -0.23 1.07 3.08
CA PHE A 192 1.18 1.43 2.90
C PHE A 192 1.37 2.92 2.61
N MET A 193 0.29 3.69 2.48
CA MET A 193 0.35 5.10 2.10
C MET A 193 0.64 5.99 3.31
N ALA A 194 1.53 6.96 3.11
CA ALA A 194 1.80 7.99 4.10
C ALA A 194 0.57 8.92 4.23
N PRO A 195 0.29 9.48 5.42
CA PRO A 195 -0.86 10.35 5.63
C PRO A 195 -0.84 11.60 4.74
N GLU A 196 0.34 12.16 4.46
CA GLU A 196 0.46 13.36 3.61
C GLU A 196 0.15 13.10 2.13
N VAL A 197 0.00 11.85 1.68
CA VAL A 197 -0.41 11.55 0.30
C VAL A 197 -1.81 12.10 0.01
N TYR A 198 -2.64 12.28 1.05
CA TYR A 198 -3.97 12.88 0.94
C TYR A 198 -3.95 14.41 0.88
N GLU A 199 -2.82 15.06 1.16
CA GLU A 199 -2.65 16.53 1.13
C GLU A 199 -2.21 17.05 -0.25
N GLU A 200 -2.20 16.19 -1.28
CA GLU A 200 -1.84 16.42 -2.71
C GLU A 200 -0.42 16.95 -2.99
N GLU A 201 0.27 17.54 -2.01
CA GLU A 201 1.66 17.96 -2.08
C GLU A 201 2.55 17.05 -1.23
N TYR A 202 3.16 16.05 -1.87
CA TYR A 202 4.10 15.14 -1.22
C TYR A 202 5.38 14.98 -2.03
N ASN A 203 6.41 14.48 -1.35
CA ASN A 203 7.75 14.26 -1.89
C ASN A 203 8.12 12.77 -1.85
N GLU A 204 9.38 12.45 -2.12
CA GLU A 204 9.90 11.09 -2.14
C GLU A 204 9.83 10.36 -0.79
N LEU A 205 9.61 11.08 0.32
CA LEU A 205 9.54 10.50 1.66
C LEU A 205 8.31 9.62 1.88
N VAL A 206 7.30 9.69 1.00
CA VAL A 206 6.16 8.76 1.02
C VAL A 206 6.62 7.31 0.83
N ASP A 207 7.63 7.08 -0.02
CA ASP A 207 8.20 5.74 -0.20
C ASP A 207 8.93 5.25 1.05
N ILE A 208 9.44 6.17 1.88
CA ILE A 208 10.08 5.82 3.16
C ILE A 208 9.04 5.37 4.19
N TYR A 209 7.87 6.01 4.21
CA TYR A 209 6.75 5.55 5.03
C TYR A 209 6.32 4.14 4.61
N SER A 210 6.09 3.94 3.30
CA SER A 210 5.74 2.64 2.74
C SER A 210 6.80 1.57 3.02
N PHE A 211 8.09 1.96 3.01
CA PHE A 211 9.19 1.10 3.44
C PHE A 211 9.07 0.72 4.92
N GLY A 212 8.76 1.67 5.81
CA GLY A 212 8.49 1.40 7.22
C GLY A 212 7.39 0.36 7.42
N MET A 213 6.31 0.46 6.65
CA MET A 213 5.22 -0.53 6.64
C MET A 213 5.68 -1.91 6.15
N CYS A 214 6.54 -1.97 5.13
CA CYS A 214 7.16 -3.22 4.71
C CYS A 214 8.02 -3.86 5.82
N VAL A 215 8.79 -3.05 6.56
CA VAL A 215 9.62 -3.55 7.68
C VAL A 215 8.75 -4.09 8.81
N LEU A 216 7.65 -3.40 9.13
CA LEU A 216 6.68 -3.85 10.12
C LEU A 216 6.08 -5.21 9.70
N GLU A 217 5.69 -5.35 8.44
CA GLU A 217 5.14 -6.59 7.89
C GLU A 217 6.15 -7.75 7.87
N MET A 218 7.42 -7.46 7.56
CA MET A 218 8.51 -8.45 7.64
C MET A 218 8.77 -8.94 9.07
N GLY A 219 8.35 -8.19 10.08
CA GLY A 219 8.39 -8.58 11.49
C GLY A 219 7.65 -9.89 11.78
N LYS A 220 7.83 -10.47 12.97
CA LYS A 220 6.98 -11.59 13.42
C LYS A 220 5.56 -11.07 13.62
N LYS A 221 4.72 -11.15 12.59
CA LYS A 221 3.31 -10.71 12.51
C LYS A 221 2.81 -9.97 13.77
N PRO A 222 3.25 -8.73 14.00
CA PRO A 222 2.59 -7.86 14.96
C PRO A 222 1.50 -7.12 14.17
N ASP A 223 0.22 -7.27 14.54
CA ASP A 223 -0.85 -6.54 13.86
C ASP A 223 -0.78 -5.00 14.11
N SER A 224 0.22 -4.53 14.86
CA SER A 224 0.47 -3.11 15.14
C SER A 224 1.91 -2.87 15.60
N LEU A 225 2.42 -1.65 15.44
CA LEU A 225 3.76 -1.23 15.88
C LEU A 225 4.01 -1.55 17.37
N ASP A 226 2.99 -1.40 18.22
CA ASP A 226 3.09 -1.66 19.67
C ASP A 226 3.38 -3.12 20.02
N LYS A 227 3.11 -4.06 19.11
CA LYS A 227 3.39 -5.48 19.31
C LYS A 227 4.85 -5.86 18.98
N VAL A 228 5.65 -4.92 18.46
CA VAL A 228 7.08 -5.13 18.18
C VAL A 228 7.88 -5.11 19.49
N LYS A 229 8.36 -6.29 19.91
CA LYS A 229 9.11 -6.46 21.18
C LYS A 229 10.56 -5.94 21.14
N ASP A 230 11.15 -5.87 19.96
CA ASP A 230 12.53 -5.45 19.78
C ASP A 230 12.59 -3.93 19.69
N HIS A 231 13.18 -3.29 20.70
CA HIS A 231 13.27 -1.83 20.78
C HIS A 231 14.11 -1.21 19.67
N GLU A 232 15.14 -1.90 19.16
CA GLU A 232 15.95 -1.39 18.05
C GLU A 232 15.14 -1.40 16.74
N VAL A 233 14.41 -2.49 16.49
CA VAL A 233 13.52 -2.59 15.33
C VAL A 233 12.39 -1.57 15.42
N ARG A 234 11.76 -1.43 16.59
CA ARG A 234 10.69 -0.46 16.81
C ARG A 234 11.17 0.97 16.56
N GLY A 235 12.30 1.36 17.16
CA GLY A 235 12.87 2.70 16.97
C GLY A 235 13.31 2.97 15.52
N PHE A 236 13.69 1.94 14.76
CA PHE A 236 13.96 2.08 13.33
C PHE A 236 12.68 2.31 12.51
N ILE A 237 11.60 1.57 12.81
CA ILE A 237 10.30 1.74 12.14
C ILE A 237 9.70 3.11 12.47
N GLU A 238 9.79 3.58 13.73
CA GLU A 238 9.30 4.89 14.16
C GLU A 238 9.93 6.04 13.36
N LYS A 239 11.22 5.95 12.99
CA LYS A 239 11.88 6.94 12.12
C LYS A 239 11.35 6.93 10.68
N CYS A 240 10.88 5.78 10.21
CA CYS A 240 10.29 5.63 8.88
C CYS A 240 8.82 6.11 8.86
N LEU A 241 8.09 5.92 9.96
CA LEU A 241 6.67 6.29 10.08
C LEU A 241 6.44 7.69 10.71
N ALA A 242 7.51 8.45 10.95
CA ALA A 242 7.43 9.83 11.42
C ALA A 242 6.67 10.72 10.42
N SER A 243 6.23 11.90 10.88
CA SER A 243 5.67 12.93 10.00
C SER A 243 6.66 13.32 8.90
N ALA A 244 6.16 13.77 7.75
CA ALA A 244 6.99 14.06 6.58
C ALA A 244 8.20 14.97 6.88
N SER A 245 8.05 15.94 7.78
CA SER A 245 9.12 16.87 8.18
C SER A 245 10.22 16.27 9.05
N LEU A 246 9.93 15.16 9.75
CA LEU A 246 10.87 14.47 10.64
C LEU A 246 11.34 13.12 10.08
N ARG A 247 10.71 12.64 9.01
CA ARG A 247 11.03 11.36 8.40
C ARG A 247 12.40 11.39 7.73
N LEU A 248 13.23 10.42 8.09
CA LEU A 248 14.58 10.32 7.55
C LEU A 248 14.54 9.91 6.07
N SER A 249 15.47 10.43 5.27
CA SER A 249 15.66 9.99 3.88
C SER A 249 16.23 8.57 3.79
N ALA A 250 16.15 7.95 2.61
CA ALA A 250 16.78 6.65 2.36
C ALA A 250 18.28 6.63 2.68
N ARG A 251 18.97 7.75 2.40
CA ARG A 251 20.41 7.91 2.68
C ARG A 251 20.69 7.95 4.18
N GLU A 252 19.87 8.64 4.96
CA GLU A 252 20.04 8.74 6.41
C GLU A 252 19.74 7.40 7.09
N LEU A 253 18.66 6.72 6.68
CA LEU A 253 18.32 5.39 7.19
C LEU A 253 19.40 4.35 6.90
N LEU A 254 20.08 4.43 5.75
CA LEU A 254 21.22 3.55 5.45
C LEU A 254 22.40 3.70 6.43
N ASN A 255 22.52 4.85 7.07
CA ASN A 255 23.55 5.12 8.09
C ASN A 255 23.03 4.92 9.52
N ASP A 256 21.80 4.41 9.69
CA ASP A 256 21.22 4.16 11.00
C ASP A 256 21.93 3.02 11.72
N HIS A 257 22.15 3.19 13.03
CA HIS A 257 22.82 2.22 13.91
C HIS A 257 22.21 0.82 13.80
N PHE A 258 20.88 0.71 13.65
CA PHE A 258 20.18 -0.56 13.48
C PHE A 258 20.73 -1.36 12.29
N LEU A 259 21.02 -0.70 11.17
CA LEU A 259 21.51 -1.34 9.94
C LEU A 259 23.04 -1.53 9.92
N CYS A 260 23.80 -0.68 10.62
CA CYS A 260 25.27 -0.71 10.62
C CYS A 260 25.90 -1.76 11.55
N ASN A 261 25.23 -2.16 12.63
CA ASN A 261 25.82 -3.00 13.68
C ASN A 261 26.29 -4.39 13.25
N ASP A 262 25.82 -4.92 12.12
CA ASP A 262 26.16 -6.28 11.68
C ASP A 262 27.43 -6.32 10.79
N GLU A 263 27.88 -5.18 10.25
CA GLU A 263 29.07 -5.14 9.38
C GLU A 263 30.39 -5.28 10.18
N SER A 264 30.40 -4.88 11.45
CA SER A 264 31.55 -4.97 12.36
C SER A 264 31.79 -6.39 12.88
N GLU A 265 30.74 -7.18 13.12
CA GLU A 265 30.85 -8.59 13.54
C GLU A 265 31.33 -9.52 12.41
N SER A 266 31.09 -9.14 11.16
CA SER A 266 31.47 -9.94 9.99
C SER A 266 32.99 -9.95 9.79
N LYS A 267 33.66 -8.84 10.11
CA LYS A 267 35.13 -8.69 9.98
C LYS A 267 35.91 -9.34 11.13
N THR A 268 35.26 -9.59 12.28
CA THR A 268 35.92 -10.18 13.46
C THR A 268 35.90 -11.72 13.46
N LYS A 269 34.99 -12.35 12.72
CA LYS A 269 34.88 -13.83 12.65
C LYS A 269 35.77 -14.50 11.59
N GLU A 270 36.33 -13.75 10.64
CA GLU A 270 37.32 -14.29 9.68
C GLU A 270 38.73 -14.46 10.27
N ASN A 271 39.00 -13.90 11.46
CA ASN A 271 40.34 -13.95 12.08
C ASN A 271 40.48 -15.01 13.22
N TYR A 272 39.51 -15.91 13.41
CA TYR A 272 39.52 -16.87 14.53
C TYR A 272 39.29 -18.34 14.17
N PHE A 273 39.45 -18.72 12.89
CA PHE A 273 39.50 -20.12 12.48
C PHE A 273 40.83 -20.45 11.80
N ASP A 274 41.89 -20.49 12.59
CA ASP A 274 42.98 -21.42 12.31
C ASP A 274 43.47 -22.08 13.61
N HIS A 275 43.63 -23.40 13.53
CA HIS A 275 44.13 -24.34 14.54
C HIS A 275 43.25 -24.63 15.78
N THR A 276 42.56 -25.79 15.80
CA THR A 276 42.99 -26.98 16.59
C THR A 276 41.97 -28.15 16.57
N HIS A 277 42.50 -29.32 16.19
CA HIS A 277 42.19 -30.72 16.55
C HIS A 277 40.77 -31.29 16.78
N TYR A 278 40.53 -32.37 16.01
CA TYR A 278 39.70 -33.56 16.26
C TYR A 278 39.48 -33.94 17.73
N SER A 279 38.22 -34.29 18.09
CA SER A 279 37.86 -35.55 18.77
C SER A 279 36.35 -35.79 18.88
N ASN A 280 35.98 -37.06 18.76
CA ASN A 280 34.66 -37.70 18.88
C ASN A 280 33.88 -37.37 20.17
N GLY A 281 32.54 -37.45 20.09
CA GLY A 281 31.67 -37.59 21.27
C GLY A 281 30.19 -37.74 20.94
N TYR A 282 29.71 -38.98 20.91
CA TYR A 282 28.29 -39.36 20.93
C TYR A 282 27.62 -39.02 22.27
N TYR A 283 26.38 -38.52 22.26
CA TYR A 283 25.36 -38.87 23.27
C TYR A 283 23.96 -38.91 22.65
N ILE A 284 23.25 -39.99 22.96
CA ILE A 284 21.87 -40.34 22.61
C ILE A 284 21.00 -40.18 23.86
N HIS A 285 19.80 -39.59 23.75
CA HIS A 285 18.52 -40.10 24.27
C HIS A 285 17.38 -39.13 23.88
N ASN A 286 16.37 -39.59 23.12
CA ASN A 286 15.10 -40.25 23.55
C ASN A 286 14.19 -39.28 24.34
N ASN A 287 12.89 -39.13 24.12
CA ASN A 287 11.91 -39.90 23.36
C ASN A 287 10.61 -39.08 23.20
N VAL A 288 9.95 -39.22 22.04
CA VAL A 288 8.52 -39.55 21.83
C VAL A 288 7.43 -38.60 22.33
N ASN A 289 6.69 -38.01 21.38
CA ASN A 289 5.31 -38.45 21.12
C ASN A 289 4.84 -38.08 19.71
N GLN A 290 4.33 -39.10 19.02
CA GLN A 290 3.73 -39.10 17.69
C GLN A 290 2.30 -39.59 17.88
N TRP A 291 1.29 -38.81 17.48
CA TRP A 291 -0.04 -39.31 17.12
C TRP A 291 -0.53 -38.61 15.86
N ALA A 292 -1.15 -39.40 14.99
CA ALA A 292 -1.57 -39.10 13.63
C ALA A 292 -3.10 -39.19 13.50
N TYR A 293 -3.62 -38.57 12.41
CA TYR A 293 -4.98 -38.60 11.86
C TYR A 293 -6.06 -37.87 12.72
N ASN A 294 -7.05 -37.13 12.21
CA ASN A 294 -7.68 -36.99 10.89
C ASN A 294 -8.58 -35.73 10.95
N GLY A 295 -8.94 -35.12 9.82
CA GLY A 295 -10.13 -34.25 9.76
C GLY A 295 -10.01 -33.00 8.88
N ASN A 296 -10.71 -33.07 7.75
CA ASN A 296 -10.92 -32.00 6.77
C ASN A 296 -11.64 -30.79 7.40
N GLU A 297 -11.28 -29.58 6.98
CA GLU A 297 -12.26 -28.51 6.67
C GLU A 297 -11.54 -27.36 5.95
N THR A 298 -11.97 -27.13 4.71
CA THR A 298 -11.66 -25.98 3.88
C THR A 298 -12.42 -24.77 4.41
N VAL A 299 -11.72 -23.71 4.81
CA VAL A 299 -12.33 -22.40 5.03
C VAL A 299 -11.78 -21.45 3.99
N GLU A 300 -12.60 -21.20 2.97
CA GLU A 300 -12.46 -20.08 2.05
C GLU A 300 -12.67 -18.78 2.85
N LEU A 301 -11.70 -17.87 2.84
CA LEU A 301 -11.87 -16.51 3.33
C LEU A 301 -11.94 -15.59 2.11
N HIS A 302 -13.16 -15.09 1.85
CA HIS A 302 -13.46 -14.06 0.87
C HIS A 302 -12.62 -12.80 1.14
N GLY A 303 -11.97 -12.31 0.08
CA GLY A 303 -11.29 -11.02 0.07
C GLY A 303 -12.31 -9.89 0.09
N THR A 304 -12.01 -8.87 0.88
CA THR A 304 -12.75 -7.61 0.95
C THR A 304 -12.52 -6.83 -0.35
N GLU A 305 -13.59 -6.55 -1.08
CA GLU A 305 -13.59 -5.74 -2.30
C GLU A 305 -13.35 -4.26 -1.99
N VAL A 306 -12.54 -3.61 -2.84
CA VAL A 306 -12.16 -2.20 -2.78
C VAL A 306 -13.20 -1.40 -3.59
N PHE A 307 -13.95 -0.50 -2.95
CA PHE A 307 -14.96 0.34 -3.61
C PHE A 307 -14.40 1.71 -4.00
N GLU A 308 -14.34 2.01 -5.31
CA GLU A 308 -14.02 3.33 -5.87
C GLU A 308 -15.32 4.13 -6.14
N PHE A 309 -15.35 5.42 -5.80
CA PHE A 309 -16.32 6.36 -6.36
C PHE A 309 -15.83 6.81 -7.74
N GLN A 310 -16.61 6.58 -8.80
CA GLN A 310 -16.30 7.07 -10.14
C GLN A 310 -16.84 8.50 -10.33
N GLU A 311 -16.04 9.39 -10.94
CA GLU A 311 -16.51 10.70 -11.41
C GLU A 311 -17.52 10.48 -12.54
N GLY A 312 -18.82 10.61 -12.22
CA GLY A 312 -19.91 10.40 -13.16
C GLY A 312 -21.24 9.95 -12.54
N ASP A 313 -21.25 9.56 -11.26
CA ASP A 313 -22.47 9.12 -10.60
C ASP A 313 -23.37 10.30 -10.20
N HIS A 314 -24.24 10.65 -11.14
CA HIS A 314 -25.47 11.44 -11.02
C HIS A 314 -25.31 12.94 -10.67
N GLU A 315 -25.27 13.71 -11.74
CA GLU A 315 -25.66 15.13 -11.84
C GLU A 315 -27.19 15.31 -11.99
N ASP A 316 -28.02 14.29 -11.72
CA ASP A 316 -29.48 14.43 -11.77
C ASP A 316 -30.17 13.58 -10.71
N CYS A 317 -30.98 14.27 -9.88
CA CYS A 317 -32.00 13.79 -8.93
C CYS A 317 -31.59 13.46 -7.48
N ALA A 318 -31.30 14.50 -6.68
CA ALA A 318 -31.80 14.62 -5.30
C ALA A 318 -31.76 16.10 -4.89
N GLU A 319 -32.85 16.62 -4.32
CA GLU A 319 -32.96 18.03 -3.91
C GLU A 319 -31.85 18.37 -2.91
N GLU A 320 -30.91 19.23 -3.32
CA GLU A 320 -29.80 19.70 -2.50
C GLU A 320 -30.31 20.33 -1.20
N TYR A 321 -29.93 19.75 -0.05
CA TYR A 321 -29.96 20.44 1.24
C TYR A 321 -28.82 21.47 1.29
N ASN A 322 -28.95 22.51 0.47
CA ASN A 322 -28.07 23.66 0.45
C ASN A 322 -28.40 24.57 1.63
N LYS A 323 -27.63 24.50 2.73
CA LYS A 323 -27.54 25.61 3.68
C LYS A 323 -26.22 26.35 3.49
N LYS A 324 -26.33 27.63 3.11
CA LYS A 324 -25.21 28.57 3.17
C LYS A 324 -24.88 28.85 4.62
N PHE A 325 -23.69 28.46 5.05
CA PHE A 325 -23.06 28.98 6.25
C PHE A 325 -21.96 29.96 5.84
N ASP A 326 -21.66 30.91 6.72
CA ASP A 326 -20.85 32.09 6.43
C ASP A 326 -19.55 31.72 5.68
N ASN A 327 -19.51 32.11 4.39
CA ASN A 327 -18.37 32.03 3.48
C ASN A 327 -17.87 30.63 3.04
N VAL A 328 -18.60 29.54 3.32
CA VAL A 328 -18.25 28.17 2.88
C VAL A 328 -19.49 27.43 2.36
N HIS A 329 -19.40 26.79 1.19
CA HIS A 329 -20.45 25.94 0.64
C HIS A 329 -20.16 24.49 0.99
N ILE A 330 -21.03 23.88 1.81
CA ILE A 330 -20.90 22.50 2.24
C ILE A 330 -22.03 21.68 1.60
N SER A 331 -21.71 20.52 1.04
CA SER A 331 -22.69 19.52 0.58
C SER A 331 -22.28 18.13 1.01
N ILE A 332 -23.25 17.23 1.16
CA ILE A 332 -23.02 15.82 1.51
C ILE A 332 -23.73 14.92 0.51
N THR A 333 -23.10 13.80 0.17
CA THR A 333 -23.67 12.76 -0.67
C THR A 333 -23.24 11.40 -0.16
N GLY A 334 -24.11 10.39 -0.19
CA GLY A 334 -23.79 9.06 0.31
C GLY A 334 -24.18 7.92 -0.61
N LYS A 335 -23.63 6.74 -0.34
CA LYS A 335 -24.07 5.48 -0.94
C LYS A 335 -24.15 4.39 0.13
N ARG A 336 -25.11 3.47 -0.03
CA ARG A 336 -25.20 2.27 0.78
C ARG A 336 -24.23 1.22 0.27
N ARG A 337 -23.54 0.54 1.18
CA ARG A 337 -22.67 -0.59 0.83
C ARG A 337 -23.50 -1.80 0.39
N ASP A 338 -22.97 -2.58 -0.56
CA ASP A 338 -23.66 -3.73 -1.19
C ASP A 338 -23.99 -4.86 -0.20
N ASN A 339 -23.21 -4.99 0.87
CA ASN A 339 -23.42 -5.91 1.99
C ASN A 339 -24.47 -5.40 3.01
N GLY A 340 -24.94 -4.16 2.86
CA GLY A 340 -25.99 -3.56 3.68
C GLY A 340 -25.58 -3.13 5.09
N ASP A 341 -24.30 -3.25 5.45
CA ASP A 341 -23.78 -3.09 6.83
C ASP A 341 -23.38 -1.65 7.20
N GLY A 342 -23.43 -0.72 6.25
CA GLY A 342 -23.07 0.66 6.51
C GLY A 342 -23.22 1.55 5.29
N LEU A 343 -22.99 2.84 5.50
CA LEU A 343 -22.99 3.86 4.47
C LEU A 343 -21.55 4.33 4.21
N PHE A 344 -21.33 4.89 3.03
CA PHE A 344 -20.11 5.62 2.72
C PHE A 344 -20.50 7.01 2.27
N LEU A 345 -20.09 8.00 3.05
CA LEU A 345 -20.51 9.39 2.89
C LEU A 345 -19.33 10.23 2.37
N ARG A 346 -19.67 11.22 1.54
CA ARG A 346 -18.76 12.22 0.99
C ARG A 346 -19.26 13.59 1.41
N LEU A 347 -18.49 14.28 2.25
CA LEU A 347 -18.69 15.70 2.58
C LEU A 347 -17.81 16.56 1.67
N ARG A 348 -18.41 17.47 0.93
CA ARG A 348 -17.73 18.42 0.06
C ARG A 348 -17.79 19.79 0.70
N ILE A 349 -16.63 20.42 0.91
CA ILE A 349 -16.47 21.75 1.48
C ILE A 349 -15.81 22.62 0.42
N ALA A 350 -16.47 23.67 -0.03
CA ALA A 350 -15.95 24.63 -1.00
C ALA A 350 -15.83 26.01 -0.35
N ASP A 351 -14.62 26.57 -0.32
CA ASP A 351 -14.40 27.90 0.20
C ASP A 351 -14.77 29.00 -0.81
N LYS A 352 -14.74 30.25 -0.35
CA LYS A 352 -14.99 31.45 -1.16
C LYS A 352 -14.03 31.64 -2.36
N GLU A 353 -12.87 30.99 -2.33
CA GLU A 353 -11.83 31.03 -3.37
C GLU A 353 -12.04 29.93 -4.41
N GLY A 354 -13.02 29.05 -4.20
CA GLY A 354 -13.37 27.95 -5.08
C GLY A 354 -12.51 26.71 -4.85
N LEU A 355 -11.72 26.67 -3.77
CA LEU A 355 -10.98 25.48 -3.37
C LEU A 355 -11.96 24.49 -2.76
N VAL A 356 -11.96 23.28 -3.30
CA VAL A 356 -12.90 22.22 -2.92
C VAL A 356 -12.13 21.14 -2.17
N ARG A 357 -12.57 20.82 -0.96
CA ARG A 357 -12.11 19.67 -0.17
C ARG A 357 -13.22 18.63 -0.17
N ASN A 358 -12.90 17.40 -0.53
CA ASN A 358 -13.83 16.27 -0.44
C ASN A 358 -13.34 15.32 0.65
N ILE A 359 -14.17 15.08 1.65
CA ILE A 359 -13.90 14.22 2.80
C ILE A 359 -14.76 12.98 2.65
N TYR A 360 -14.13 11.82 2.63
CA TYR A 360 -14.81 10.54 2.47
C TYR A 360 -14.68 9.74 3.74
N PHE A 361 -15.78 9.20 4.24
CA PHE A 361 -15.79 8.47 5.50
C PHE A 361 -16.86 7.37 5.51
N PRO A 362 -16.56 6.23 6.13
CA PRO A 362 -17.58 5.23 6.43
C PRO A 362 -18.52 5.74 7.53
N PHE A 363 -19.78 5.35 7.48
CA PHE A 363 -20.76 5.61 8.55
C PHE A 363 -21.46 4.30 8.89
N ASP A 364 -21.20 3.79 10.10
CA ASP A 364 -21.79 2.57 10.63
C ASP A 364 -23.12 2.88 11.33
N MET A 365 -24.22 2.31 10.83
CA MET A 365 -25.56 2.66 11.32
C MET A 365 -25.88 2.13 12.72
N GLU A 366 -25.10 1.18 13.23
CA GLU A 366 -25.31 0.60 14.56
C GLU A 366 -24.52 1.35 15.64
N THR A 367 -23.35 1.88 15.27
CA THR A 367 -22.38 2.44 16.21
C THR A 367 -22.21 3.95 16.08
N ASP A 368 -22.36 4.52 14.89
CA ASP A 368 -22.14 5.95 14.65
C ASP A 368 -23.43 6.77 14.84
N THR A 369 -23.25 8.01 15.26
CA THR A 369 -24.30 9.04 15.23
C THR A 369 -23.81 10.21 14.38
N ALA A 370 -24.71 10.88 13.67
CA ALA A 370 -24.34 12.04 12.86
C ALA A 370 -23.61 13.12 13.67
N ILE A 371 -23.99 13.31 14.93
CA ILE A 371 -23.37 14.27 15.82
C ILE A 371 -21.98 13.84 16.32
N SER A 372 -21.74 12.54 16.54
CA SER A 372 -20.41 12.06 16.94
C SER A 372 -19.43 12.21 15.78
N VAL A 373 -19.84 11.84 14.57
CA VAL A 373 -19.03 11.95 13.36
C VAL A 373 -18.79 13.43 12.99
N ALA A 374 -19.81 14.27 13.07
CA ALA A 374 -19.65 15.71 12.80
C ALA A 374 -18.70 16.39 13.80
N ARG A 375 -18.68 15.95 15.07
CA ARG A 375 -17.75 16.49 16.07
C ARG A 375 -16.31 16.07 15.77
N GLU A 376 -16.07 14.81 15.44
CA GLU A 376 -14.75 14.33 15.02
C GLU A 376 -14.24 15.08 13.78
N MET A 377 -15.13 15.39 12.83
CA MET A 377 -14.78 16.20 11.66
C MET A 377 -14.40 17.63 12.01
N VAL A 378 -15.15 18.29 12.89
CA VAL A 378 -14.90 19.69 13.26
C VAL A 378 -13.63 19.83 14.11
N GLU A 379 -13.36 18.87 15.00
CA GLU A 379 -12.12 18.81 15.81
C GLU A 379 -10.86 18.68 14.94
N GLU A 380 -10.94 17.94 13.83
CA GLU A 380 -9.82 17.71 12.91
C GLU A 380 -9.68 18.80 11.81
N LEU A 381 -10.72 19.60 11.54
CA LEU A 381 -10.75 20.57 10.43
C LEU A 381 -10.62 22.05 10.86
N GLU A 382 -10.35 22.32 12.14
CA GLU A 382 -10.29 23.68 12.73
C GLU A 382 -11.55 24.53 12.39
N MET A 383 -12.74 23.92 12.38
CA MET A 383 -14.02 24.61 12.15
C MET A 383 -14.65 25.06 13.48
N ASP A 384 -15.59 26.02 13.45
CA ASP A 384 -16.21 26.54 14.68
C ASP A 384 -17.24 25.55 15.24
N ASP A 385 -17.39 25.49 16.58
CA ASP A 385 -18.32 24.58 17.27
C ASP A 385 -19.80 24.70 16.80
N CYS A 386 -20.17 25.84 16.21
CA CYS A 386 -21.50 26.05 15.63
C CYS A 386 -21.76 25.26 14.33
N ASP A 387 -20.72 24.70 13.71
CA ASP A 387 -20.81 23.93 12.46
C ASP A 387 -21.11 22.45 12.69
N VAL A 388 -20.86 21.93 13.90
CA VAL A 388 -21.09 20.52 14.27
C VAL A 388 -22.56 20.13 14.09
N THR A 389 -23.49 20.94 14.61
CA THR A 389 -24.93 20.64 14.51
C THR A 389 -25.43 20.71 13.07
N ASN A 390 -24.85 21.59 12.26
CA ASN A 390 -25.27 21.75 10.86
C ASN A 390 -24.78 20.59 10.00
N ILE A 391 -23.53 20.14 10.21
CA ILE A 391 -22.98 18.96 9.53
C ILE A 391 -23.73 17.70 9.98
N ALA A 392 -24.06 17.58 11.27
CA ALA A 392 -24.86 16.48 11.78
C ALA A 392 -26.26 16.43 11.11
N ASP A 393 -26.96 17.56 11.03
CA ASP A 393 -28.26 17.65 10.33
C ASP A 393 -28.14 17.23 8.85
N MET A 394 -27.04 17.59 8.18
CA MET A 394 -26.79 17.22 6.79
C MET A 394 -26.56 15.71 6.63
N ILE A 395 -25.77 15.11 7.54
CA ILE A 395 -25.55 13.66 7.58
C ILE A 395 -26.88 12.94 7.81
N ASP A 396 -27.67 13.35 8.80
CA ASP A 396 -28.97 12.74 9.09
C ASP A 396 -29.94 12.84 7.91
N GLY A 397 -29.94 13.98 7.21
CA GLY A 397 -30.76 14.19 6.00
C GLY A 397 -30.38 13.23 4.86
N GLU A 398 -29.08 13.01 4.64
CA GLU A 398 -28.60 12.11 3.60
C GLU A 398 -28.78 10.63 3.97
N ILE A 399 -28.66 10.28 5.26
CA ILE A 399 -29.00 8.94 5.73
C ILE A 399 -30.49 8.65 5.49
N ALA A 400 -31.36 9.62 5.79
CA ALA A 400 -32.80 9.50 5.58
C ALA A 400 -33.18 9.38 4.09
N SER A 401 -32.42 10.01 3.18
CA SER A 401 -32.63 9.92 1.73
C SER A 401 -32.25 8.54 1.19
N LEU A 402 -31.14 7.98 1.68
CA LEU A 402 -30.61 6.67 1.26
C LEU A 402 -31.36 5.49 1.86
N ILE A 403 -31.99 5.68 3.03
CA ILE A 403 -32.75 4.63 3.72
C ILE A 403 -34.12 5.17 4.20
N PRO A 404 -35.11 5.27 3.29
CA PRO A 404 -36.42 5.84 3.60
C PRO A 404 -37.24 5.04 4.63
N GLU A 405 -36.83 3.80 4.93
CA GLU A 405 -37.50 2.91 5.89
C GLU A 405 -37.21 3.27 7.36
N ILE A 406 -36.21 4.12 7.62
CA ILE A 406 -35.92 4.66 8.96
C ILE A 406 -37.02 5.68 9.32
N ARG A 407 -37.93 5.31 10.22
CA ARG A 407 -39.02 6.20 10.64
C ARG A 407 -38.45 7.37 11.46
N PRO A 408 -38.98 8.62 11.32
CA PRO A 408 -38.51 9.80 12.04
C PRO A 408 -38.63 9.75 13.59
N ARG A 409 -39.08 8.63 14.16
CA ARG A 409 -39.30 8.46 15.60
C ARG A 409 -38.12 7.85 16.36
N GLU A 410 -37.13 7.28 15.68
CA GLU A 410 -35.94 6.71 16.35
C GLU A 410 -34.75 7.68 16.41
N MET A 411 -34.77 8.77 15.63
CA MET A 411 -33.68 9.76 15.59
C MET A 411 -33.76 10.82 16.72
N HIS A 412 -34.91 10.99 17.37
CA HIS A 412 -35.09 11.95 18.48
C HIS A 412 -35.06 11.30 19.88
N GLY A 413 -34.91 9.97 19.97
CA GLY A 413 -35.08 9.22 21.21
C GLY A 413 -33.87 9.20 22.17
N ARG A 414 -32.74 9.81 21.82
CA ARG A 414 -31.51 9.79 22.65
C ARG A 414 -31.12 11.13 23.28
N PHE A 415 -31.89 12.20 23.03
CA PHE A 415 -31.63 13.52 23.64
C PHE A 415 -32.22 13.69 25.05
N ASP A 416 -33.17 12.84 25.47
CA ASP A 416 -33.83 12.96 26.78
C ASP A 416 -33.17 12.13 27.91
N GLU A 417 -32.30 11.16 27.60
CA GLU A 417 -31.62 10.37 28.65
C GLU A 417 -30.32 11.03 29.14
N ILE A 418 -29.58 11.73 28.27
CA ILE A 418 -28.31 12.38 28.63
C ILE A 418 -28.52 13.71 29.37
N THR A 419 -29.67 14.37 29.18
CA THR A 419 -30.02 15.61 29.91
C THR A 419 -30.61 15.36 31.31
N SER A 420 -30.85 14.10 31.69
CA SER A 420 -31.36 13.72 33.01
C SER A 420 -30.27 13.30 34.01
N GLU A 421 -29.11 12.85 33.53
CA GLU A 421 -27.97 12.44 34.39
C GLU A 421 -26.96 13.56 34.69
N LEU A 422 -27.09 14.73 34.07
CA LEU A 422 -26.27 15.92 34.35
C LEU A 422 -26.99 17.02 35.18
N LYS A 423 -28.18 16.73 35.72
CA LYS A 423 -28.95 17.65 36.58
C LYS A 423 -29.02 17.25 38.06
N HIS A 424 -28.27 16.24 38.48
CA HIS A 424 -28.21 15.82 39.88
C HIS A 424 -26.78 15.72 40.41
N THR A 425 -26.06 16.85 40.37
CA THR A 425 -25.12 17.25 41.45
C THR A 425 -24.74 18.71 41.25
N ASP A 426 -24.91 19.48 42.32
CA ASP A 426 -24.27 20.78 42.61
C ASP A 426 -24.97 22.07 42.10
N GLU A 427 -26.11 22.39 42.73
CA GLU A 427 -26.38 23.78 43.13
C GLU A 427 -25.80 23.98 44.55
N GLU A 428 -24.84 24.90 44.70
CA GLU A 428 -24.76 25.98 45.70
C GLU A 428 -23.30 26.43 45.97
N GLU A 429 -23.16 27.75 46.17
CA GLU A 429 -21.98 28.47 46.68
C GLU A 429 -20.79 28.76 45.73
N ALA A 430 -20.80 29.94 45.07
CA ALA A 430 -20.01 31.09 45.56
C ALA A 430 -19.84 32.22 44.51
N PHE A 431 -20.39 33.40 44.86
CA PHE A 431 -19.85 34.76 44.69
C PHE A 431 -19.22 35.18 43.33
N SER A 432 -19.90 36.04 42.55
CA SER A 432 -19.84 37.51 42.62
C SER A 432 -18.50 38.14 42.18
N CYS A 433 -18.48 38.81 41.02
CA CYS A 433 -18.27 40.27 40.90
C CYS A 433 -18.16 40.76 39.44
N ARG A 434 -19.07 41.68 39.09
CA ARG A 434 -18.93 42.92 38.29
C ARG A 434 -17.60 43.15 37.52
N ALA A 435 -17.71 43.56 36.26
CA ALA A 435 -17.74 44.99 35.90
C ALA A 435 -18.04 45.22 34.41
N SER A 436 -19.01 46.09 34.15
CA SER A 436 -19.26 46.75 32.87
C SER A 436 -18.31 47.92 32.63
N ASN A 437 -18.15 48.25 31.35
CA ASN A 437 -17.81 49.56 30.78
C ASN A 437 -16.40 50.13 31.02
N VAL A 438 -15.77 50.59 29.93
CA VAL A 438 -15.50 52.02 29.61
C VAL A 438 -14.45 52.11 28.48
N ILE A 439 -14.87 52.70 27.33
CA ILE A 439 -14.18 53.75 26.53
C ILE A 439 -12.68 53.52 26.20
N HIS A 440 -12.20 53.47 24.96
CA HIS A 440 -12.39 54.39 23.83
C HIS A 440 -11.99 53.74 22.50
#